data_AF-A0A8H6TMN8-F1
#
_entry.id   AF-A0A8H6TMN8-F1
#
_cell.length_a   1.000
_cell.length_b   1.000
_cell.length_c   1.000
_cell.angle_alpha   90.00
_cell.angle_beta   90.00
_cell.angle_gamma   90.00
#
_symmetry.space_group_name_H-M   'P 1'
#
loop_
_entity.id
_entity.type
_entity.pdbx_description
1 polymer ?
#
loop_
_entity_poly.entity_id
_entity_poly.type
_entity_poly.pdbx_seq_one_letter_code
_entity_poly.pdbx_strand_id
1 'polypeptide(L)'
;MLVLDRCEEEDVRLRKERIALQVWFAEEWKVMALAMSQEESESHIFQLRLHRDHLLRLYSTWIKSLPDLGIDFSTIPEWGPDDMQLAAATVAQQQPARGEDDDEDGDDRDENADDEDHEHLDALALVDSYRNEGFDDMYY
;
A
#
# COMPACT_ATOMS: atom_id res chain seq x y z
N MET A 1 25.82 26.53 1.03
CA MET A 1 25.16 25.47 1.82
C MET A 1 26.00 24.23 1.68
N LEU A 2 26.56 23.70 2.76
CA LEU A 2 27.43 22.54 2.70
C LEU A 2 26.59 21.27 2.55
N VAL A 3 27.19 20.21 1.99
CA VAL A 3 26.51 18.90 1.86
C VAL A 3 26.10 18.36 3.23
N LEU A 4 26.89 18.63 4.26
CA LEU A 4 26.60 18.25 5.64
C LEU A 4 25.30 18.87 6.16
N ASP A 5 25.13 20.19 6.03
CA ASP A 5 23.92 20.90 6.46
C ASP A 5 22.67 20.31 5.79
N ARG A 6 22.77 19.99 4.50
CA ARG A 6 21.67 19.35 3.75
C ARG A 6 21.36 17.94 4.25
N CYS A 7 22.38 17.15 4.60
CA CYS A 7 22.17 15.82 5.16
C CYS A 7 21.49 15.88 6.54
N GLU A 8 21.87 16.83 7.39
CA GLU A 8 21.23 17.02 8.70
C GLU A 8 19.76 17.45 8.56
N GLU A 9 19.47 18.37 7.65
CA GLU A 9 18.10 18.79 7.33
C GLU A 9 17.26 17.61 6.80
N GLU A 10 17.84 16.80 5.91
CA GLU A 10 17.19 15.62 5.34
C GLU A 10 16.88 14.58 6.42
N ASP A 11 17.83 14.29 7.30
CA ASP A 11 17.62 13.34 8.41
C ASP A 11 16.50 13.80 9.35
N VAL A 12 16.45 15.09 9.67
CA VAL A 12 15.37 15.66 10.49
C VAL A 12 14.02 15.55 9.76
N ARG A 13 13.98 15.77 8.45
CA ARG A 13 12.77 15.62 7.64
C ARG A 13 12.29 14.17 7.63
N LEU A 14 13.17 13.23 7.33
CA LEU A 14 12.86 11.79 7.25
C LEU A 14 12.33 11.27 8.60
N ARG A 15 12.89 11.70 9.73
CA ARG A 15 12.37 11.35 11.06
C ARG A 15 10.95 11.86 11.26
N LYS A 16 10.65 13.09 10.89
CA LYS A 16 9.29 13.66 11.00
C LYS A 16 8.30 12.91 10.12
N GLU A 17 8.67 12.63 8.88
CA GLU A 17 7.84 11.87 7.95
C GLU A 17 7.59 10.45 8.44
N ARG A 18 8.62 9.77 8.96
CA ARG A 18 8.51 8.45 9.58
C ARG A 18 7.49 8.45 10.72
N ILE A 19 7.56 9.45 11.61
CA ILE A 19 6.63 9.60 12.75
C ILE A 19 5.21 9.86 12.25
N ALA A 20 5.04 10.78 11.28
CA ALA A 20 3.73 11.10 10.73
C ALA A 20 3.07 9.87 10.07
N LEU A 21 3.85 9.08 9.33
CA LEU A 21 3.42 7.83 8.72
C LEU A 21 2.94 6.83 9.79
N GLN A 22 3.64 6.76 10.93
CA GLN A 22 3.29 5.88 12.07
C GLN A 22 1.97 6.26 12.71
N VAL A 23 1.83 7.55 13.03
CA VAL A 23 0.62 8.08 13.65
C VAL A 23 -0.56 7.88 12.72
N TRP A 24 -0.42 8.23 11.43
CA TRP A 24 -1.47 8.04 10.44
C TRP A 24 -1.91 6.57 10.34
N PHE A 25 -0.96 5.65 10.21
CA PHE A 25 -1.31 4.23 10.07
C PHE A 25 -1.97 3.66 11.32
N ALA A 26 -1.48 4.05 12.51
CA ALA A 26 -2.05 3.62 13.78
C ALA A 26 -3.51 4.10 13.94
N GLU A 27 -3.80 5.35 13.57
CA GLU A 27 -5.15 5.90 13.58
C GLU A 27 -6.06 5.21 12.56
N GLU A 28 -5.59 5.06 11.33
CA GLU A 28 -6.33 4.42 10.24
C GLU A 28 -6.70 2.98 10.59
N TRP A 29 -5.75 2.23 11.14
CA TRP A 29 -5.96 0.87 11.62
C TRP A 29 -7.00 0.82 12.74
N LYS A 30 -6.94 1.75 13.69
CA LYS A 30 -7.91 1.83 14.78
C LYS A 30 -9.32 2.13 14.29
N VAL A 31 -9.48 3.05 13.34
CA VAL A 31 -10.78 3.39 12.73
C VAL A 31 -11.35 2.21 11.98
N MET A 32 -10.54 1.54 11.16
CA MET A 32 -10.91 0.33 10.43
C MET A 32 -11.38 -0.78 11.39
N ALA A 33 -10.63 -1.03 12.48
CA ALA A 33 -10.97 -2.05 13.46
C ALA A 33 -12.27 -1.73 14.20
N LEU A 34 -12.48 -0.45 14.55
CA LEU A 34 -13.72 0.01 15.17
C LEU A 34 -14.92 -0.17 14.21
N ALA A 35 -14.78 0.25 12.96
CA ALA A 35 -15.82 0.12 11.94
C ALA A 35 -16.21 -1.36 11.73
N MET A 36 -15.22 -2.26 11.66
CA MET A 36 -15.48 -3.71 11.57
C MET A 36 -16.24 -4.27 12.78
N SER A 37 -16.09 -3.67 13.97
CA SER A 37 -16.78 -4.13 15.19
C SER A 37 -18.20 -3.60 15.36
N GLN A 38 -18.54 -2.49 14.70
CA GLN A 38 -19.82 -1.79 14.86
C GLN A 38 -20.77 -2.01 13.68
N GLU A 39 -20.25 -2.44 12.54
CA GLU A 39 -21.01 -2.59 11.32
C GLU A 39 -21.77 -3.93 11.29
N GLU A 40 -23.06 -3.87 10.95
CA GLU A 40 -23.93 -5.06 10.83
C GLU A 40 -24.20 -5.43 9.36
N SER A 41 -23.95 -4.51 8.43
CA SER A 41 -24.15 -4.74 7.00
C SER A 41 -23.03 -5.59 6.41
N GLU A 42 -23.38 -6.77 5.88
CA GLU A 42 -22.43 -7.68 5.20
C GLU A 42 -21.67 -7.00 4.04
N SER A 43 -22.33 -6.10 3.29
CA SER A 43 -21.67 -5.40 2.19
C SER A 43 -20.59 -4.43 2.68
N HIS A 44 -20.83 -3.75 3.80
CA HIS A 44 -19.85 -2.85 4.41
C HIS A 44 -18.72 -3.64 5.07
N ILE A 45 -19.04 -4.76 5.74
CA ILE A 45 -18.03 -5.66 6.31
C ILE A 45 -17.09 -6.18 5.21
N PHE A 46 -17.62 -6.56 4.05
CA PHE A 46 -16.79 -6.99 2.91
C PHE A 46 -15.82 -5.89 2.47
N GLN A 47 -16.30 -4.65 2.31
CA GLN A 47 -15.43 -3.51 1.95
C GLN A 47 -14.38 -3.23 3.01
N LEU A 48 -14.75 -3.31 4.30
CA LEU A 48 -13.81 -3.13 5.41
C LEU A 48 -12.73 -4.21 5.44
N ARG A 49 -13.06 -5.46 5.07
CA ARG A 49 -12.07 -6.53 4.90
C ARG A 49 -11.09 -6.22 3.77
N LEU A 50 -11.58 -5.73 2.63
CA LEU A 50 -10.73 -5.32 1.52
C LEU A 50 -9.78 -4.18 1.92
N HIS A 51 -10.29 -3.19 2.67
CA HIS A 51 -9.49 -2.09 3.21
C HIS A 51 -8.43 -2.58 4.20
N ARG A 52 -8.82 -3.47 5.13
CA ARG A 52 -7.88 -4.10 6.07
C ARG A 52 -6.74 -4.81 5.34
N ASP A 53 -7.06 -5.61 4.32
CA ASP A 53 -6.07 -6.35 3.56
C ASP A 53 -5.16 -5.40 2.76
N HIS A 54 -5.69 -4.27 2.29
CA HIS A 54 -4.88 -3.20 1.70
C HIS A 54 -3.91 -2.59 2.72
N LEU A 55 -4.37 -2.23 3.91
CA LEU A 55 -3.53 -1.68 4.97
C LEU A 55 -2.42 -2.64 5.39
N LEU A 56 -2.71 -3.94 5.48
CA LEU A 56 -1.71 -4.97 5.77
C LEU A 56 -0.64 -5.05 4.68
N ARG A 57 -1.04 -5.05 3.41
CA ARG A 57 -0.08 -4.99 2.29
C ARG A 57 0.78 -3.73 2.36
N LEU A 58 0.16 -2.58 2.59
CA LEU A 58 0.84 -1.29 2.71
C LEU A 58 1.89 -1.31 3.82
N TYR A 59 1.52 -1.78 5.01
CA TYR A 59 2.43 -1.94 6.14
C TYR A 59 3.59 -2.88 5.81
N SER A 60 3.31 -4.04 5.20
CA SER A 60 4.34 -5.02 4.83
C SER A 60 5.36 -4.48 3.82
N THR A 61 4.93 -3.58 2.93
CA THR A 61 5.79 -2.91 1.97
C THR A 61 6.63 -1.85 2.68
N TRP A 62 5.99 -1.01 3.48
CA TRP A 62 6.66 0.07 4.18
C TRP A 62 7.72 -0.44 5.14
N ILE A 63 7.41 -1.42 6.00
CA ILE A 63 8.35 -1.88 7.03
C ILE A 63 9.67 -2.42 6.43
N LYS A 64 9.63 -2.94 5.20
CA LYS A 64 10.82 -3.40 4.45
C LYS A 64 11.63 -2.25 3.86
N SER A 65 10.98 -1.15 3.53
CA SER A 65 11.60 0.01 2.88
C SER A 65 12.05 1.09 3.86
N LEU A 66 11.60 1.02 5.11
CA LEU A 66 11.86 2.06 6.10
C LEU A 66 13.22 1.85 6.76
N PRO A 67 14.12 2.86 6.71
CA PRO A 67 15.41 2.77 7.38
C PRO A 67 15.25 2.83 8.90
N ASP A 68 16.17 2.19 9.61
CA ASP A 68 16.33 2.42 11.04
C ASP A 68 16.94 3.81 11.26
N LEU A 69 16.09 4.74 11.69
CA LEU A 69 16.47 6.12 11.97
C LEU A 69 16.86 6.31 13.44
N GLY A 70 16.89 5.28 14.30
CA GLY A 70 17.19 5.43 15.72
C GLY A 70 16.22 6.40 16.41
N ILE A 71 14.93 6.29 16.10
CA ILE A 71 13.86 7.07 16.71
C ILE A 71 13.46 6.38 18.02
N ASP A 72 13.24 7.16 19.08
CA ASP A 72 12.65 6.62 20.31
C ASP A 72 11.15 6.40 20.09
N PHE A 73 10.77 5.14 19.94
CA PHE A 73 9.38 4.74 19.72
C PHE A 73 8.55 4.71 21.01
N SER A 74 9.14 4.95 22.19
CA SER A 74 8.40 4.93 23.47
C SER A 74 7.30 5.99 23.56
N THR A 75 7.42 7.08 22.80
CA THR A 75 6.44 8.18 22.75
C THR A 75 5.50 8.10 21.56
N ILE A 76 5.69 7.13 20.65
CA ILE A 76 4.95 7.03 19.39
C ILE A 76 4.03 5.80 19.46
N PRO A 77 2.76 5.90 19.04
CA PRO A 77 1.87 4.74 19.02
C PRO A 77 2.44 3.62 18.15
N GLU A 78 2.29 2.37 18.59
CA GLU A 78 2.69 1.19 17.82
C GLU A 78 1.93 1.12 16.49
N TRP A 79 2.54 0.50 15.49
CA TRP A 79 1.88 0.19 14.22
C TRP A 79 0.74 -0.77 14.53
N GLY A 80 -0.50 -0.30 14.38
CA GLY A 80 -1.68 -0.87 15.03
C GLY A 80 -1.95 -2.38 15.02
N PRO A 81 -1.56 -3.22 14.03
CA PRO A 81 -1.89 -4.64 14.08
C PRO A 81 -1.13 -5.37 15.19
N ASP A 82 -1.87 -5.98 16.12
CA ASP A 82 -1.32 -6.97 17.05
C ASP A 82 -0.79 -8.16 16.24
N ASP A 83 0.37 -8.70 16.59
CA ASP A 83 1.07 -9.75 15.82
C ASP A 83 0.18 -10.98 15.56
N MET A 84 -0.79 -11.23 16.44
CA MET A 84 -1.78 -12.29 16.31
C MET A 84 -2.76 -12.06 15.14
N GLN A 85 -3.09 -10.81 14.82
CA GLN A 85 -3.96 -10.41 13.70
C GLN A 85 -3.23 -10.49 12.35
N LEU A 86 -1.93 -10.18 12.32
CA LEU A 86 -1.05 -10.37 11.15
C LEU A 86 -0.90 -11.86 10.77
N ALA A 87 -0.71 -12.72 11.78
CA ALA A 87 -0.62 -14.16 11.56
C ALA A 87 -1.92 -14.76 10.98
N ALA A 88 -3.08 -14.36 11.51
CA ALA A 88 -4.38 -14.84 11.01
C ALA A 88 -4.67 -14.39 9.58
N ALA A 89 -4.33 -13.15 9.21
CA ALA A 89 -4.53 -12.65 7.85
C ALA A 89 -3.62 -13.34 6.82
N THR A 90 -2.38 -13.66 7.21
CA THR A 90 -1.43 -14.40 6.34
C THR A 90 -1.92 -15.82 6.03
N VAL A 91 -2.54 -16.49 7.01
CA VAL A 91 -3.13 -17.83 6.83
C VAL A 91 -4.37 -17.77 5.92
N ALA A 92 -5.22 -16.75 6.07
CA ALA A 92 -6.41 -16.58 5.23
C ALA A 92 -6.06 -16.30 3.75
N GLN A 93 -4.99 -15.53 3.48
CA GLN A 93 -4.50 -15.27 2.12
C GLN A 93 -3.87 -16.50 1.45
N GLN A 94 -3.45 -17.50 2.24
CA GLN A 94 -2.90 -18.77 1.74
C GLN A 94 -3.95 -19.85 1.52
N GLN A 95 -5.22 -19.60 1.88
CA GLN A 95 -6.30 -20.50 1.48
C GLN A 95 -6.72 -20.12 0.06
N PRO A 96 -6.32 -20.88 -0.98
CA PRO A 96 -7.01 -20.76 -2.25
C PRO A 96 -8.48 -20.98 -1.97
N ALA A 97 -9.34 -20.12 -2.53
CA ALA A 97 -10.77 -20.36 -2.57
C ALA A 97 -10.94 -21.80 -3.07
N ARG A 98 -11.30 -22.70 -2.14
CA ARG A 98 -11.54 -24.09 -2.47
C ARG A 98 -12.82 -24.04 -3.28
N GLY A 99 -12.65 -23.93 -4.60
CA GLY A 99 -13.73 -24.09 -5.55
C GLY A 99 -14.45 -25.36 -5.16
N GLU A 100 -15.70 -25.19 -4.75
CA GLU A 100 -16.64 -26.28 -4.84
C GLU A 100 -16.79 -26.48 -6.35
N ASP A 101 -16.01 -27.44 -6.87
CA ASP A 101 -16.16 -27.99 -8.21
C ASP A 101 -17.57 -28.59 -8.26
N ASP A 102 -18.55 -27.76 -8.63
CA ASP A 102 -19.85 -28.21 -9.08
C ASP A 102 -19.77 -28.26 -10.61
N ASP A 103 -19.28 -29.40 -11.09
CA ASP A 103 -19.35 -29.77 -12.50
C ASP A 103 -20.82 -29.95 -12.88
N GLU A 104 -21.41 -29.00 -13.62
CA GLU A 104 -22.48 -29.33 -14.56
C GLU A 104 -22.51 -28.36 -15.76
N ASP A 105 -22.36 -28.96 -16.95
CA ASP A 105 -22.28 -28.39 -18.29
C ASP A 105 -23.40 -27.40 -18.65
N GLY A 106 -23.03 -26.36 -19.41
CA GLY A 106 -23.98 -25.45 -20.06
C GLY A 106 -23.28 -24.49 -21.04
N ASP A 107 -22.89 -25.02 -22.19
CA ASP A 107 -22.49 -24.30 -23.41
C ASP A 107 -23.53 -23.23 -23.78
N ASP A 108 -23.09 -21.96 -23.85
CA ASP A 108 -23.61 -20.98 -24.80
C ASP A 108 -22.59 -19.84 -24.96
N ARG A 109 -21.89 -19.86 -26.10
CA ARG A 109 -21.06 -18.76 -26.60
C ARG A 109 -21.91 -17.51 -26.80
N ASP A 110 -21.53 -16.41 -26.15
CA ASP A 110 -21.88 -15.07 -26.61
C ASP A 110 -20.57 -14.29 -26.91
N GLU A 111 -20.24 -14.25 -28.20
CA GLU A 111 -19.28 -13.32 -28.78
C GLU A 111 -19.96 -11.95 -28.85
N ASN A 112 -19.65 -11.01 -27.92
CA ASN A 112 -19.60 -9.56 -28.14
C ASN A 112 -19.48 -8.77 -26.81
N ALA A 113 -18.29 -8.23 -26.54
CA ALA A 113 -18.06 -6.98 -25.79
C ALA A 113 -16.55 -6.68 -25.96
N ASP A 114 -16.17 -6.11 -27.09
CA ASP A 114 -16.13 -4.67 -27.37
C ASP A 114 -14.95 -4.00 -26.67
N ASP A 115 -14.14 -3.41 -27.54
CA ASP A 115 -12.84 -2.81 -27.35
C ASP A 115 -12.88 -1.63 -26.36
N GLU A 116 -12.07 -1.65 -25.29
CA GLU A 116 -11.62 -0.42 -24.61
C GLU A 116 -10.59 -0.73 -23.51
N ASP A 117 -9.33 -1.04 -23.88
CA ASP A 117 -8.24 -1.03 -22.87
C ASP A 117 -6.84 -0.77 -23.43
N HIS A 118 -6.68 0.25 -24.29
CA HIS A 118 -5.39 0.58 -24.91
C HIS A 118 -4.96 2.07 -24.81
N GLU A 119 -5.43 2.84 -23.83
CA GLU A 119 -4.99 4.25 -23.68
C GLU A 119 -4.10 4.55 -22.45
N HIS A 120 -3.80 3.60 -21.57
CA HIS A 120 -3.05 3.92 -20.34
C HIS A 120 -1.53 3.62 -20.37
N LEU A 121 -0.98 3.13 -21.49
CA LEU A 121 0.45 2.79 -21.58
C LEU A 121 1.35 3.93 -22.08
N ASP A 122 0.81 4.96 -22.72
CA ASP A 122 1.60 6.08 -23.26
C ASP A 122 2.00 7.11 -22.19
N ALA A 123 1.28 7.18 -21.06
CA ALA A 123 1.58 8.14 -20.00
C ALA A 123 2.89 7.85 -19.25
N LEU A 124 3.36 6.59 -19.23
CA LEU A 124 4.63 6.21 -18.58
C LEU A 124 5.85 6.49 -19.45
N ALA A 125 5.71 6.46 -20.78
CA ALA A 125 6.82 6.75 -21.70
C ALA A 125 7.20 8.25 -21.71
N LEU A 126 6.26 9.15 -21.41
CA LEU A 126 6.50 10.59 -21.37
C LEU A 126 7.29 11.05 -20.14
N VAL A 127 7.27 10.29 -19.05
CA VAL A 127 7.99 10.65 -17.81
C VAL A 127 9.50 10.34 -17.92
N ASP A 128 9.87 9.33 -18.69
CA ASP A 128 11.27 8.92 -18.85
C ASP A 128 12.06 9.85 -19.80
N SER A 129 11.40 10.54 -20.74
CA SER A 129 12.08 11.49 -21.63
C SER A 129 12.56 12.75 -20.91
N TYR A 130 11.81 13.23 -19.91
CA TYR A 130 12.23 14.38 -19.09
C TYR A 130 13.38 14.06 -18.12
N ARG A 131 13.64 12.78 -17.85
CA ARG A 131 14.73 12.37 -16.95
C ARG A 131 16.09 12.32 -17.64
N ASN A 132 16.14 12.31 -18.97
CA ASN A 132 17.37 12.08 -19.73
C ASN A 132 17.88 13.29 -20.54
N GLU A 133 17.21 14.46 -20.48
CA GLU A 133 17.65 15.69 -21.16
C GLU A 133 18.26 16.71 -20.20
N GLY A 134 19.22 16.26 -19.39
CA GLY A 134 19.89 17.12 -18.43
C GLY A 134 21.37 16.82 -18.31
N PHE A 135 22.11 16.89 -19.42
CA PHE A 135 23.52 17.31 -19.55
C PHE A 135 24.06 16.83 -20.90
N ASP A 136 23.87 17.62 -21.96
CA ASP A 136 24.94 17.74 -22.93
C ASP A 136 24.92 19.10 -23.65
N ASP A 137 26.12 19.62 -23.81
CA ASP A 137 26.54 20.69 -24.70
C ASP A 137 26.18 22.17 -24.39
N MET A 138 27.15 22.90 -23.81
CA MET A 138 27.44 24.30 -24.12
C MET A 138 28.87 24.65 -23.65
N TYR A 139 29.88 24.24 -24.43
CA TYR A 139 31.19 24.91 -24.46
C TYR A 139 31.41 25.51 -25.84
N TYR A 140 31.32 26.84 -25.92
CA TYR A 140 31.93 27.64 -26.99
C TYR A 140 33.27 28.20 -26.51
#